data_AF-A0A4U3AGH1-F1
#
_entry.id   AF-A0A4U3AGH1-F1
#
_cell.length_a   1.000
_cell.length_b   1.000
_cell.length_c   1.000
_cell.angle_alpha   90.00
_cell.angle_beta   90.00
_cell.angle_gamma   90.00
#
_symmetry.space_group_name_H-M   'P 1'
#
loop_
_entity.id
_entity.type
_entity.pdbx_description
1 polymer ?
#
loop_
_entity_poly.entity_id
_entity_poly.type
_entity_poly.pdbx_seq_one_letter_code
_entity_poly.pdbx_strand_id
1 'polypeptide(L)' 'QDDFTQPTEFYTKLKPIEKEHLAKNLASDLKVISHDIRKIVLGYFNQVSTDLKTSIETKMKEH' A
#
# COMPACT_ATOMS: atom_id res chain seq x y z
N GLN A 1 -18.38 -11.48 2.77
CA GLN A 1 -17.45 -11.48 1.63
C GLN A 1 -16.06 -11.27 2.19
N ASP A 2 -15.03 -11.90 1.62
CA ASP A 2 -13.65 -11.66 2.03
C ASP A 2 -13.03 -10.64 1.09
N ASP A 3 -12.82 -9.44 1.59
CA ASP A 3 -12.35 -8.30 0.80
C ASP A 3 -10.81 -8.29 0.64
N PHE A 4 -10.08 -9.15 1.38
CA PHE A 4 -8.61 -9.06 1.48
C PHE A 4 -7.86 -10.30 1.01
N THR A 5 -8.51 -11.46 0.85
CA THR A 5 -7.84 -12.67 0.33
C THR A 5 -7.25 -12.47 -1.06
N GLN A 6 -8.03 -12.01 -2.05
CA GLN A 6 -7.52 -11.84 -3.41
C GLN A 6 -6.41 -10.78 -3.52
N PRO A 7 -6.53 -9.58 -2.91
CA PRO A 7 -5.43 -8.61 -2.89
C PRO A 7 -4.15 -9.16 -2.23
N THR A 8 -4.29 -9.98 -1.18
CA THR A 8 -3.16 -10.62 -0.51
C THR A 8 -2.47 -11.61 -1.44
N GLU A 9 -3.23 -12.48 -2.11
CA GLU A 9 -2.69 -13.41 -3.09
C GLU A 9 -2.03 -12.71 -4.28
N PHE A 10 -2.58 -11.57 -4.72
CA PHE A 10 -1.96 -10.77 -5.76
C PHE A 10 -0.62 -10.20 -5.29
N TYR A 11 -0.62 -9.51 -4.14
CA TYR A 11 0.58 -8.87 -3.60
C TYR A 11 1.70 -9.87 -3.32
N THR A 12 1.37 -11.06 -2.79
CA THR A 12 2.36 -12.11 -2.51
C THR A 12 3.04 -12.65 -3.77
N LYS A 13 2.37 -12.65 -4.92
CA LYS A 13 2.92 -13.12 -6.20
C LYS A 13 3.84 -12.12 -6.91
N LEU A 14 3.82 -10.85 -6.51
CA LEU A 14 4.66 -9.81 -7.12
C LEU A 14 6.14 -10.03 -6.82
N LYS A 15 6.98 -9.79 -7.82
CA LYS A 15 8.44 -9.70 -7.68
C LYS A 15 8.81 -8.50 -6.81
N PRO A 16 10.00 -8.50 -6.17
CA PRO A 16 10.43 -7.38 -5.34
C PRO A 16 10.36 -6.01 -6.03
N ILE A 17 10.80 -5.92 -7.29
CA ILE A 17 10.77 -4.67 -8.06
C ILE A 17 9.34 -4.20 -8.37
N GLU A 18 8.40 -5.13 -8.57
CA GLU A 18 6.99 -4.81 -8.82
C GLU A 18 6.32 -4.30 -7.54
N LYS A 19 6.67 -4.87 -6.38
CA LYS A 19 6.22 -4.36 -5.06
C LYS A 19 6.72 -2.94 -4.80
N GLU A 20 7.98 -2.66 -5.15
CA GLU A 20 8.56 -1.33 -5.01
C GLU A 20 7.83 -0.30 -5.89
N HIS A 21 7.59 -0.63 -7.16
CA HIS A 21 6.84 0.24 -8.07
C HIS A 21 5.40 0.47 -7.62
N LEU A 22 4.72 -0.58 -7.15
CA LEU A 22 3.38 -0.48 -6.61
C LEU A 22 3.35 0.48 -5.41
N ALA A 23 4.24 0.30 -4.43
CA ALA A 23 4.30 1.16 -3.25
C ALA A 23 4.62 2.61 -3.60
N LYS A 24 5.53 2.84 -4.57
CA LYS A 24 5.86 4.20 -5.05
C LYS A 24 4.65 4.90 -5.67
N ASN A 25 3.91 4.21 -6.53
CA ASN A 25 2.73 4.76 -7.18
C ASN A 25 1.64 5.10 -6.16
N LEU A 26 1.31 4.15 -5.27
CA LEU A 26 0.34 4.36 -4.20
C LEU A 26 0.74 5.50 -3.26
N ALA A 27 2.03 5.60 -2.90
CA ALA A 27 2.52 6.69 -2.07
C ALA A 27 2.36 8.07 -2.72
N SER A 28 2.65 8.17 -4.03
CA SER A 28 2.46 9.41 -4.79
C SER A 28 1.01 9.88 -4.75
N ASP A 29 0.07 8.97 -5.02
CA ASP A 29 -1.36 9.29 -5.02
C ASP A 29 -1.87 9.64 -3.62
N LEU A 30 -1.40 8.93 -2.59
CA LEU A 30 -1.82 9.15 -1.21
C LEU A 30 -1.23 10.42 -0.58
N LYS A 31 -0.10 10.94 -1.07
CA LYS A 31 0.57 12.16 -0.52
C LYS A 31 -0.37 13.37 -0.54
N VAL A 32 -1.24 13.48 -1.55
CA VAL A 32 -2.14 14.62 -1.73
C VAL A 32 -3.52 14.44 -1.06
N ILE A 33 -3.82 13.24 -0.57
CA ILE A 33 -5.10 12.92 0.08
C ILE A 33 -5.11 13.41 1.53
N SER A 34 -6.26 13.85 2.05
CA SER A 34 -6.38 14.27 3.46
C SER A 34 -5.91 13.18 4.42
N HIS A 35 -5.34 13.59 5.55
CA HIS A 35 -4.75 12.66 6.52
C HIS A 35 -5.75 11.58 7.00
N ASP A 36 -7.00 11.96 7.25
CA ASP A 36 -8.01 11.05 7.79
C ASP A 36 -8.41 9.97 6.78
N ILE A 37 -8.60 10.33 5.51
CA ILE A 37 -8.90 9.37 4.45
C ILE A 37 -7.68 8.48 4.18
N ARG A 38 -6.48 9.07 4.14
CA ARG A 38 -5.22 8.33 3.98
C ARG A 38 -5.04 7.28 5.07
N LYS A 39 -5.36 7.59 6.34
CA LYS A 39 -5.28 6.65 7.46
C LYS A 39 -6.20 5.45 7.27
N ILE A 40 -7.43 5.66 6.77
CA ILE A 40 -8.37 4.57 6.47
C ILE A 40 -7.81 3.67 5.36
N VAL A 41 -7.35 4.27 4.26
CA VAL A 41 -6.80 3.52 3.11
C VAL A 41 -5.55 2.73 3.48
N LEU A 42 -4.63 3.32 4.27
CA LEU A 42 -3.48 2.60 4.82
C LEU A 42 -3.92 1.44 5.73
N GLY A 43 -5.03 1.59 6.45
CA GLY A 43 -5.66 0.51 7.21
C GLY A 43 -6.04 -0.69 6.33
N TYR A 44 -6.63 -0.44 5.15
CA TYR A 44 -6.94 -1.49 4.18
C TYR A 44 -5.68 -2.14 3.62
N PHE A 45 -4.66 -1.37 3.24
CA PHE A 45 -3.40 -1.96 2.78
C PHE A 45 -2.70 -2.78 3.85
N ASN A 46 -2.86 -2.44 5.14
CA ASN A 46 -2.36 -3.26 6.23
C ASN A 46 -3.08 -4.61 6.37
N GLN A 47 -4.36 -4.69 6.01
CA GLN A 47 -5.08 -5.98 5.94
C GLN A 47 -4.56 -6.86 4.80
N VAL A 48 -4.09 -6.24 3.71
CA VAL A 48 -3.46 -6.95 2.59
C VAL A 48 -2.05 -7.42 2.96
N SER A 49 -1.24 -6.52 3.51
CA SER A 49 0.12 -6.82 3.99
C SER A 49 0.69 -5.66 4.79
N THR A 50 1.20 -5.95 5.99
CA THR A 50 1.98 -4.99 6.79
C THR A 50 3.18 -4.42 6.02
N ASP A 51 3.83 -5.25 5.20
CA ASP A 51 4.98 -4.85 4.38
C ASP A 51 4.58 -3.84 3.31
N LEU A 52 3.42 -4.05 2.65
CA LEU A 52 2.89 -3.11 1.67
C LEU A 52 2.63 -1.75 2.31
N LYS A 53 1.90 -1.73 3.43
CA LYS A 53 1.61 -0.49 4.18
C LYS A 53 2.90 0.24 4.58
N THR A 54 3.87 -0.48 5.12
CA THR A 54 5.15 0.10 5.57
C THR A 54 5.95 0.66 4.40
N SER A 55 5.96 -0.04 3.26
CA SER A 55 6.63 0.43 2.04
C SER A 55 6.00 1.71 1.52
N ILE A 56 4.66 1.80 1.47
CA ILE A 56 3.94 3.02 1.11
C ILE A 56 4.32 4.15 2.06
N GLU A 57 4.19 3.96 3.37
CA GLU A 57 4.54 4.97 4.39
C GLU A 57 5.99 5.46 4.28
N THR A 58 6.92 4.57 3.89
CA THR A 58 8.32 4.91 3.64
C THR A 58 8.46 5.77 2.39
N LYS A 59 7.87 5.34 1.26
CA LYS A 59 7.89 6.10 0.00
C LYS A 59 7.19 7.45 0.09
N MET A 60 6.22 7.59 0.98
CA MET A 60 5.59 8.89 1.26
C MET A 60 6.52 9.89 1.95
N LYS A 61 7.54 9.42 2.66
CA LYS A 61 8.54 10.25 3.36
C LYS A 61 9.74 10.60 2.47
N GLU A 62 9.96 9.84 1.40
CA GLU A 62 10.95 10.17 0.37
C GLU A 62 10.49 11.40 -0.42
N HIS A 63 11.41 12.32 -0.74
CA HIS A 63 11.12 13.64 -1.33
C HIS A 63 10.38 13.55 -2.67
#